data_AF-A0A528A9B3-F1
#
_entry.id   AF-A0A528A9B3-F1
#
_cell.length_a   1.000
_cell.length_b   1.000
_cell.length_c   1.000
_cell.angle_alpha   90.00
_cell.angle_beta   90.00
_cell.angle_gamma   90.00
#
_symmetry.space_group_name_H-M   'P 1'
#
loop_
_entity.id
_entity.type
_entity.pdbx_description
1 polymer ?
#
loop_
_entity_poly.entity_id
_entity_poly.type
_entity_poly.pdbx_seq_one_letter_code
_entity_poly.pdbx_strand_id
1 'polypeptide(L)' 'PAHHRCTASFGVAELHPTENFSDLLQRADEALYQAKGSGRDCVRISIGSIATLQTAVANAGPKISGRG' A
#
# COMPACT_ATOMS: atom_id res chain seq x y z
N PRO A 1 -11.01 10.22 31.83
CA PRO A 1 -12.47 10.36 31.51
C PRO A 1 -13.10 8.97 31.30
N ALA A 2 -14.24 8.69 31.97
CA ALA A 2 -14.82 7.36 32.09
C ALA A 2 -15.62 6.84 30.86
N HIS A 3 -15.60 7.54 29.71
CA HIS A 3 -16.44 7.20 28.54
C HIS A 3 -15.75 7.32 27.16
N HIS A 4 -14.42 7.36 27.08
CA HIS A 4 -13.73 7.36 25.78
C HIS A 4 -13.21 5.96 25.45
N ARG A 5 -14.05 5.12 24.83
CA ARG A 5 -13.60 3.87 24.22
C ARG A 5 -13.10 4.18 22.81
N CYS A 6 -11.80 4.37 22.68
CA CYS A 6 -11.17 4.51 21.37
C CYS A 6 -10.76 3.13 20.85
N THR A 7 -10.96 2.91 19.56
CA THR A 7 -10.43 1.75 18.84
C THR A 7 -9.41 2.22 17.82
N ALA A 8 -8.54 1.32 17.40
CA ALA A 8 -7.52 1.59 16.40
C ALA A 8 -7.53 0.50 15.33
N SER A 9 -6.99 0.81 14.17
CA SER A 9 -6.81 -0.17 13.10
C SER A 9 -5.39 -0.05 12.60
N PHE A 10 -4.82 -1.17 12.18
CA PHE A 10 -3.41 -1.27 11.84
C PHE A 10 -3.24 -2.05 10.53
N GLY A 11 -2.31 -1.58 9.72
CA GLY A 11 -1.79 -2.33 8.58
C GLY A 11 -0.36 -2.75 8.90
N VAL A 12 -0.06 -4.03 8.70
CA VAL A 12 1.25 -4.60 8.97
C VAL A 12 1.81 -5.21 7.70
N ALA A 13 3.08 -4.94 7.43
CA ALA A 13 3.80 -5.48 6.29
C ALA A 13 5.15 -6.01 6.78
N GLU A 14 5.54 -7.19 6.29
CA GLU A 14 6.87 -7.74 6.51
C GLU A 14 7.88 -7.07 5.58
N LEU A 15 9.06 -6.69 6.09
CA LEU A 15 10.15 -6.16 5.28
C LEU A 15 10.87 -7.31 4.56
N HIS A 16 10.94 -7.23 3.24
CA HIS A 16 11.70 -8.19 2.45
C HIS A 16 13.13 -7.72 2.14
N PRO A 17 14.10 -8.64 1.98
CA PRO A 17 15.51 -8.27 1.75
C PRO A 17 15.77 -7.44 0.49
N THR A 18 14.93 -7.57 -0.54
CA THR A 18 15.08 -6.89 -1.82
C THR A 18 14.18 -5.65 -1.96
N GLU A 19 13.49 -5.28 -0.88
CA GLU A 19 12.48 -4.24 -0.87
C GLU A 19 13.04 -2.97 -0.24
N ASN A 20 12.61 -1.82 -0.75
CA ASN A 20 12.93 -0.53 -0.13
C ASN A 20 11.87 -0.12 0.91
N PHE A 21 12.22 0.84 1.75
CA PHE A 21 11.32 1.30 2.82
C PHE A 21 10.02 1.93 2.29
N SER A 22 10.04 2.55 1.10
CA SER A 22 8.84 3.17 0.51
C SER A 22 7.82 2.11 0.12
N ASP A 23 8.28 1.02 -0.50
CA ASP A 23 7.43 -0.11 -0.88
C ASP A 23 6.85 -0.81 0.36
N LEU A 24 7.67 -0.96 1.41
CA LEU A 24 7.22 -1.51 2.69
C LEU A 24 6.11 -0.64 3.30
N LEU A 25 6.33 0.68 3.33
CA LEU A 25 5.39 1.64 3.90
C LEU A 25 4.09 1.69 3.10
N GLN A 26 4.18 1.69 1.77
CA GLN A 26 3.04 1.64 0.86
C GLN A 26 2.16 0.42 1.16
N ARG A 27 2.76 -0.78 1.30
CA ARG A 27 2.00 -2.00 1.61
C ARG A 27 1.39 -1.98 3.01
N ALA A 28 2.10 -1.43 3.99
CA ALA A 28 1.56 -1.26 5.33
C ALA A 28 0.34 -0.31 5.32
N ASP A 29 0.42 0.80 4.58
CA ASP A 29 -0.69 1.75 4.47
C ASP A 29 -1.88 1.16 3.70
N GLU A 30 -1.63 0.39 2.63
CA GLU A 30 -2.69 -0.34 1.92
C GLU A 30 -3.42 -1.33 2.84
N ALA A 31 -2.68 -2.10 3.65
CA ALA A 31 -3.27 -2.97 4.64
C ALA A 31 -4.07 -2.17 5.69
N LEU A 32 -3.58 -1.02 6.12
CA LEU A 32 -4.30 -0.14 7.06
C LEU A 32 -5.60 0.38 6.43
N TYR A 33 -5.56 0.77 5.17
CA TYR A 33 -6.72 1.22 4.43
C TYR A 33 -7.78 0.11 4.36
N GLN A 34 -7.36 -1.12 4.07
CA GLN A 34 -8.26 -2.28 4.10
C GLN A 34 -8.85 -2.53 5.49
N ALA A 35 -8.05 -2.39 6.57
CA ALA A 35 -8.54 -2.54 7.94
C ALA A 35 -9.63 -1.50 8.25
N LYS A 36 -9.43 -0.26 7.80
CA LYS A 36 -10.43 0.81 7.96
C LYS A 36 -11.68 0.57 7.10
N GLY A 37 -11.52 0.00 5.91
CA GLY A 37 -12.61 -0.36 5.01
C GLY A 37 -13.42 -1.58 5.47
N SER A 38 -12.79 -2.53 6.16
CA SER A 38 -13.43 -3.79 6.58
C SER A 38 -14.18 -3.73 7.92
N GLY A 39 -14.55 -2.54 8.38
CA GLY A 39 -15.29 -2.36 9.65
C GLY A 39 -14.48 -1.78 10.81
N ARG A 40 -13.18 -1.46 10.62
CA ARG A 40 -12.27 -0.89 11.64
C ARG A 40 -12.05 -1.85 12.83
N ASP A 41 -11.39 -1.36 13.88
CA ASP A 41 -11.00 -2.10 15.10
C ASP A 41 -10.30 -3.46 14.82
N CYS A 42 -9.49 -3.50 13.75
CA CYS A 42 -8.83 -4.73 13.32
C CYS A 42 -7.44 -4.46 12.73
N VAL A 43 -6.69 -5.56 12.59
CA VAL A 43 -5.37 -5.59 11.96
C VAL A 43 -5.48 -6.31 10.63
N ARG A 44 -4.87 -5.75 9.58
CA ARG A 44 -4.68 -6.43 8.30
C ARG A 44 -3.19 -6.56 8.01
N ILE A 45 -2.84 -7.69 7.41
CA ILE A 45 -1.46 -8.05 7.11
C ILE A 45 -1.32 -8.12 5.61
N SER A 46 -0.32 -7.43 5.07
CA SER A 46 0.16 -7.63 3.71
C SER A 46 1.35 -8.58 3.76
N ILE A 47 1.12 -9.83 3.41
CA ILE A 47 2.19 -10.76 3.02
C ILE A 47 2.61 -10.37 1.60
N GLY A 48 3.63 -9.53 1.48
CA GLY A 48 4.10 -9.08 0.18
C GLY A 48 4.48 -10.30 -0.68
N SER A 49 3.85 -10.44 -1.85
CA SER A 49 4.50 -11.18 -2.93
C SER A 49 5.53 -10.24 -3.53
N ILE A 50 6.78 -10.67 -3.63
CA ILE A 50 7.77 -9.98 -4.43
C ILE A 50 7.37 -10.16 -5.89
N ALA A 51 6.42 -9.34 -6.36
CA ALA A 51 6.22 -9.16 -7.79
C ALA A 51 7.47 -8.44 -8.29
N THR A 52 8.43 -9.24 -8.76
CA THR A 52 9.66 -8.83 -9.41
C THR A 52 9.38 -7.64 -10.32
N LEU A 53 9.84 -6.45 -9.93
CA LEU A 53 9.89 -5.23 -10.76
C LEU A 53 8.70 -5.10 -11.73
N GLN A 54 7.50 -4.78 -11.24
CA GLN A 54 6.43 -4.34 -12.14
C GLN A 54 6.72 -2.91 -12.66
N THR A 55 7.60 -2.87 -13.65
CA THR A 55 7.35 -2.24 -14.95
C THR A 55 7.35 -0.71 -14.99
N ALA A 56 8.54 -0.16 -15.26
CA ALA A 56 8.75 1.15 -15.90
C ALA A 56 8.16 1.26 -17.34
N VAL A 57 7.11 0.51 -17.68
CA VAL A 57 6.49 0.42 -19.02
C VAL A 57 4.98 0.63 -18.94
N ALA A 58 4.53 1.74 -18.33
CA ALA A 58 3.12 2.14 -18.44
C ALA A 58 2.87 3.62 -18.75
N ASN A 59 3.87 4.52 -18.70
CA ASN A 59 3.61 5.97 -18.88
C ASN A 59 4.42 6.70 -19.96
N ALA A 60 5.11 5.99 -20.86
CA ALA A 60 5.71 6.61 -22.06
C ALA A 60 4.89 6.26 -23.31
N GLY A 61 3.67 6.81 -23.41
CA GLY A 61 2.95 6.81 -24.69
C GLY A 61 3.70 7.66 -25.73
N PRO A 62 3.75 7.25 -27.02
CA PRO A 62 4.44 8.01 -28.04
C PRO A 62 3.75 9.35 -28.24
N LYS A 63 4.52 10.45 -28.10
CA LYS A 63 4.10 11.79 -28.50
C LYS A 63 3.93 11.79 -30.03
N ILE A 64 2.70 11.68 -30.52
CA ILE A 64 2.41 12.10 -31.89
C ILE A 64 2.31 13.63 -31.92
N SER A 65 3.41 14.30 -32.26
CA SER A 65 3.38 15.72 -32.62
C SER A 65 2.71 15.86 -33.99
N GLY A 66 1.44 16.24 -34.01
CA GLY A 66 0.78 16.64 -35.25
C GLY A 66 1.34 17.97 -35.74
N ARG A 67 2.02 17.96 -36.89
CA ARG A 67 2.15 19.14 -37.75
C ARG A 67 1.26 18.89 -38.96
N GLY A 68 0.21 19.70 -39.09
CA GLY A 68 -0.73 19.73 -40.20
C GLY A 68 -1.57 20.98 -40.05
#